data_AF-A0AA37PHQ5-F1
#
_entry.id   AF-A0AA37PHQ5-F1
#
_cell.length_a   1.000
_cell.length_b   1.000
_cell.length_c   1.000
_cell.angle_alpha   90.00
_cell.angle_beta   90.00
_cell.angle_gamma   90.00
#
_symmetry.space_group_name_H-M   'P 1'
#
loop_
_entity.id
_entity.type
_entity.pdbx_description
1 polymer ?
#
loop_
_entity_poly.entity_id
_entity_poly.type
_entity_poly.pdbx_seq_one_letter_code
_entity_poly.pdbx_strand_id
1 'polypeptide(L)'
;MDCDDAVVRHSPYDARGRGDGDALRKISRLDDHFWLVVAHTKALGHGELTVALFFTDHGKYLDDHGMIERWPSRVSDSLAYEPIIVGGAGLPGRGL
;
A
#
# COMPACT_ATOMS: atom_id res chain seq x y z
N MET A 1 -13.60 -18.16 6.88
CA MET A 1 -13.12 -18.28 5.49
C MET A 1 -11.65 -18.58 5.63
N ASP A 2 -11.25 -19.80 5.31
CA ASP A 2 -9.89 -20.32 5.55
C ASP A 2 -8.85 -19.57 4.73
N CYS A 3 -7.76 -19.16 5.37
CA CYS A 3 -6.64 -18.44 4.75
C CYS A 3 -5.42 -19.35 4.49
N ASP A 4 -5.52 -20.66 4.70
CA ASP A 4 -4.35 -21.54 4.78
C ASP A 4 -4.03 -22.39 3.54
N ASP A 5 -4.70 -22.18 2.40
CA ASP A 5 -4.37 -22.92 1.17
C ASP A 5 -3.96 -22.01 -0.01
N ALA A 6 -2.67 -22.12 -0.37
CA ALA A 6 -2.11 -21.88 -1.69
C ALA A 6 -1.91 -20.43 -2.17
N VAL A 7 -0.92 -19.73 -1.61
CA VAL A 7 -0.12 -18.72 -2.34
C VAL A 7 1.30 -19.24 -2.59
N VAL A 8 1.38 -20.43 -3.18
CA VAL A 8 2.46 -20.75 -4.13
C VAL A 8 1.79 -20.85 -5.50
N ARG A 9 1.54 -19.70 -6.12
CA ARG A 9 1.25 -19.63 -7.55
C ARG A 9 2.20 -18.62 -8.17
N HIS A 10 3.05 -19.15 -9.04
CA HIS A 10 4.01 -18.43 -9.87
C HIS A 10 3.29 -17.22 -10.51
N SER A 11 3.73 -16.01 -10.14
CA SER A 11 3.15 -14.77 -10.66
C SER A 11 3.52 -14.62 -12.14
N PRO A 12 2.57 -14.36 -13.05
CA PRO A 12 2.82 -14.25 -14.49
C PRO A 12 3.63 -13.01 -14.90
N TYR A 13 4.14 -12.22 -13.93
CA TYR A 13 4.95 -11.03 -14.17
C TYR A 13 6.46 -11.30 -14.37
N ASP A 14 6.88 -12.57 -14.35
CA ASP A 14 8.26 -13.02 -14.59
C ASP A 14 8.75 -12.80 -16.03
N ALA A 15 7.88 -12.79 -17.05
CA ALA A 15 8.34 -13.02 -18.43
C ALA A 15 8.89 -11.78 -19.20
N ARG A 16 9.02 -10.59 -18.59
CA ARG A 16 9.56 -9.39 -19.26
C ARG A 16 10.36 -8.56 -18.28
N GLY A 17 11.67 -8.78 -18.21
CA GLY A 17 12.61 -8.11 -17.29
C GLY A 17 12.55 -6.57 -17.31
N ARG A 18 11.59 -6.00 -16.58
CA ARG A 18 11.42 -4.57 -16.28
C ARG A 18 11.07 -4.44 -14.80
N GLY A 19 11.75 -3.53 -14.10
CA GLY A 19 11.96 -3.51 -12.65
C GLY A 19 10.76 -3.25 -11.74
N ASP A 20 9.52 -3.30 -12.23
CA ASP A 20 8.33 -2.83 -11.51
C ASP A 20 7.59 -3.93 -10.75
N GLY A 21 7.85 -5.20 -11.07
CA GLY A 21 7.21 -6.35 -10.41
C GLY A 21 7.45 -6.40 -8.90
N ASP A 22 8.62 -5.95 -8.45
CA ASP A 22 8.97 -5.88 -7.03
C ASP A 22 8.21 -4.79 -6.29
N ALA A 23 7.88 -3.66 -6.94
CA ALA A 23 7.13 -2.59 -6.31
C ALA A 23 5.69 -3.02 -6.04
N LEU A 24 5.03 -3.61 -7.04
CA LEU A 24 3.67 -4.13 -6.89
C LEU A 24 3.60 -5.25 -5.84
N ARG A 25 4.60 -6.15 -5.81
CA ARG A 25 4.68 -7.18 -4.77
C ARG A 25 4.82 -6.60 -3.36
N LYS A 26 5.61 -5.55 -3.20
CA LYS A 26 5.76 -4.84 -1.91
C LYS A 26 4.46 -4.16 -1.50
N ILE A 27 3.69 -3.61 -2.44
CA ILE A 27 2.38 -3.03 -2.18
C ILE A 27 1.40 -4.09 -1.67
N SER A 28 1.29 -5.25 -2.34
CA SER A 28 0.39 -6.33 -1.87
C SER A 28 0.77 -6.84 -0.49
N ARG A 29 2.07 -7.02 -0.20
CA ARG A 29 2.51 -7.43 1.14
C ARG A 29 2.23 -6.36 2.20
N LEU A 30 2.36 -5.08 1.84
CA LEU A 30 2.04 -3.97 2.74
C LEU A 30 0.55 -3.97 3.08
N ASP A 31 -0.31 -4.23 2.09
CA ASP A 31 -1.76 -4.34 2.27
C ASP A 31 -2.12 -5.46 3.27
N ASP A 32 -1.54 -6.65 3.12
CA ASP A 32 -1.73 -7.76 4.07
C ASP A 32 -1.36 -7.36 5.51
N HIS A 33 -0.20 -6.71 5.68
CA HIS A 33 0.27 -6.27 7.00
C HIS A 33 -0.62 -5.16 7.60
N PHE A 34 -1.05 -4.21 6.76
CA PHE A 34 -1.94 -3.14 7.19
C PHE A 34 -3.28 -3.72 7.69
N TRP A 35 -3.84 -4.68 6.95
CA TRP A 35 -5.08 -5.34 7.33
C TRP A 35 -4.98 -6.03 8.69
N LEU A 36 -3.87 -6.70 9.00
CA LEU A 36 -3.68 -7.34 10.30
C LEU A 36 -3.81 -6.35 11.47
N VAL A 37 -3.23 -5.15 11.35
CA VAL A 37 -3.31 -4.12 12.40
C VAL A 37 -4.74 -3.61 12.55
N VAL A 38 -5.44 -3.35 11.44
CA VAL A 38 -6.83 -2.88 11.45
C VAL A 38 -7.75 -3.94 12.05
N ALA A 39 -7.60 -5.20 11.64
CA ALA A 39 -8.41 -6.31 12.12
C ALA A 39 -8.23 -6.53 13.62
N HIS A 40 -6.99 -6.48 14.14
CA HIS A 40 -6.74 -6.59 15.57
C HIS A 40 -7.35 -5.43 16.36
N THR A 41 -7.26 -4.21 15.84
CA THR A 41 -7.87 -3.03 16.47
C THR A 41 -9.39 -3.19 16.57
N LYS A 42 -10.04 -3.71 15.50
CA LYS A 42 -11.47 -4.02 15.51
C LYS A 42 -11.81 -5.14 16.50
N ALA A 43 -11.01 -6.21 16.55
CA ALA A 43 -11.23 -7.36 17.44
C ALA A 43 -11.16 -6.98 18.93
N LEU A 44 -10.36 -5.97 19.28
CA LEU A 44 -10.28 -5.42 20.64
C LEU A 44 -11.43 -4.44 20.99
N GLY A 45 -12.35 -4.19 20.06
CA GLY A 45 -13.45 -3.24 20.25
C GLY A 45 -13.03 -1.77 20.13
N HIS A 46 -11.84 -1.48 19.59
CA HIS A 46 -11.31 -0.12 19.48
C HIS A 46 -11.55 0.53 18.11
N GLY A 47 -12.24 -0.15 17.19
CA GLY A 47 -12.47 0.36 15.82
C GLY A 47 -13.18 1.73 15.79
N GLU A 48 -14.19 1.93 16.63
CA GLU A 48 -14.96 3.20 16.72
C GLU A 48 -14.21 4.32 17.47
N LEU A 49 -13.07 4.01 18.10
CA LEU A 49 -12.24 4.97 18.83
C LEU A 49 -10.91 5.24 18.13
N THR A 50 -10.64 4.54 17.02
CA THR A 50 -9.34 4.58 16.33
C THR A 50 -9.49 5.18 14.95
N VAL A 51 -8.66 6.18 14.65
CA VAL A 51 -8.48 6.72 13.30
C VAL A 51 -7.32 5.99 12.64
N ALA A 52 -7.54 5.45 11.45
CA ALA A 52 -6.50 4.92 10.58
C ALA A 52 -6.12 5.97 9.54
N LEU A 53 -4.82 6.28 9.48
CA LEU A 53 -4.24 7.11 8.42
C LEU A 53 -3.30 6.23 7.60
N PHE A 54 -3.53 6.15 6.29
CA PHE A 54 -2.67 5.46 5.35
C PHE A 54 -2.17 6.46 4.31
N PHE A 55 -0.87 6.74 4.36
CA PHE A 55 -0.18 7.65 3.47
C PHE A 55 1.28 7.22 3.34
N THR A 56 1.96 7.76 2.34
CA THR A 56 3.41 7.60 2.17
C THR A 56 4.10 8.94 2.42
N ASP A 57 5.37 8.88 2.80
CA ASP A 57 6.19 10.09 2.92
C ASP A 57 6.33 10.80 1.58
N HIS A 58 6.42 10.01 0.51
CA HIS A 58 6.72 10.47 -0.83
C HIS A 58 6.56 9.35 -1.89
N GLY A 59 6.48 9.69 -3.18
CA GLY A 59 6.30 8.71 -4.29
C GLY A 59 7.57 8.03 -4.79
N LYS A 60 7.52 7.40 -5.95
CA LYS A 60 8.73 6.80 -6.56
C LYS A 60 8.58 6.75 -8.08
N TYR A 61 9.66 7.06 -8.78
CA TYR A 61 9.73 6.77 -10.21
C TYR A 61 9.78 5.26 -10.46
N LEU A 62 8.89 4.76 -11.29
CA LEU A 62 8.88 3.38 -11.76
C LEU A 62 9.42 3.35 -13.20
N ASP A 63 10.70 3.68 -13.34
CA ASP A 63 11.39 3.89 -14.63
C ASP A 63 10.83 5.06 -15.48
N ASP A 64 10.06 5.95 -14.84
CA ASP A 64 9.53 7.16 -15.46
C ASP A 64 10.69 8.03 -15.95
N HIS A 65 10.69 8.36 -17.25
CA HIS A 65 11.72 9.20 -17.88
C HIS A 65 13.16 8.68 -17.71
N GLY A 66 13.35 7.37 -17.50
CA GLY A 66 14.67 6.75 -17.28
C GLY A 66 15.30 7.13 -15.93
N MET A 67 14.49 7.59 -14.97
CA MET A 67 14.93 8.02 -13.65
C MET A 67 14.57 6.94 -12.62
N ILE A 68 15.55 6.55 -11.79
CA ILE A 68 15.38 5.46 -10.79
C ILE A 68 15.48 6.00 -9.34
N GLU A 69 16.13 7.15 -9.11
CA GLU A 69 16.37 7.68 -7.76
C GLU A 69 16.26 9.23 -7.64
N ARG A 70 16.27 9.72 -6.40
CA ARG A 70 15.24 10.61 -5.84
C ARG A 70 15.65 12.04 -5.45
N TRP A 71 16.91 12.48 -5.59
CA TRP A 71 17.34 13.79 -5.01
C TRP A 71 18.23 14.68 -5.90
N PRO A 72 18.23 16.04 -5.74
CA PRO A 72 17.65 16.80 -4.62
C PRO A 72 16.68 17.98 -4.89
N SER A 73 16.02 18.10 -6.05
CA SER A 73 15.15 19.28 -6.29
C SER A 73 13.90 19.04 -7.13
N ARG A 74 13.55 17.78 -7.41
CA ARG A 74 12.39 17.49 -8.27
C ARG A 74 11.10 17.42 -7.44
N VAL A 75 10.19 18.34 -7.71
CA VAL A 75 8.80 18.40 -7.23
C VAL A 75 7.83 17.89 -8.30
N SER A 76 8.23 16.86 -9.04
CA SER A 76 7.36 16.26 -10.06
C SER A 76 6.19 15.53 -9.39
N ASP A 77 5.06 15.45 -10.10
CA ASP A 77 3.86 14.76 -9.63
C ASP A 77 4.14 13.32 -9.17
N SER A 78 4.99 12.55 -9.87
CA SER A 78 5.36 11.18 -9.48
C SER A 78 6.08 11.05 -8.13
N LEU A 79 6.52 12.15 -7.52
CA LEU A 79 7.19 12.18 -6.20
C LEU A 79 6.37 12.88 -5.12
N ALA A 80 5.38 13.69 -5.51
CA ALA A 80 4.64 14.60 -4.62
C ALA A 80 3.13 14.30 -4.57
N TYR A 81 2.59 13.60 -5.57
CA TYR A 81 1.18 13.22 -5.61
C TYR A 81 0.98 11.85 -4.95
N GLU A 82 0.70 11.90 -3.65
CA GLU A 82 0.65 10.70 -2.82
C GLU A 82 -0.76 10.41 -2.30
N PRO A 83 -1.11 9.12 -2.13
CA PRO A 83 -2.37 8.76 -1.52
C PRO A 83 -2.40 9.18 -0.05
N ILE A 84 -3.51 9.77 0.36
CA ILE A 84 -3.91 9.88 1.76
C ILE A 84 -5.30 9.28 1.92
N ILE A 85 -5.40 8.22 2.72
CA ILE A 85 -6.64 7.55 3.06
C ILE A 85 -6.85 7.70 4.56
N VAL A 86 -8.02 8.19 4.94
CA VAL A 86 -8.41 8.40 6.34
C VAL A 86 -9.72 7.63 6.59
N GLY A 87 -9.74 6.82 7.65
CA GLY A 87 -10.93 6.05 8.01
C GLY A 87 -10.96 5.67 9.50
N GLY A 88 -12.05 5.04 9.93
CA GLY A 88 -12.27 4.67 11.34
C GLY A 88 -12.95 5.77 12.16
N ALA A 89 -13.02 5.56 13.47
CA ALA A 89 -13.59 6.49 14.46
C ALA A 89 -14.97 7.08 14.10
N GLY A 90 -15.85 6.29 13.47
CA GLY A 90 -17.17 6.74 13.06
C GLY A 90 -17.19 7.83 11.97
N LEU A 91 -16.07 8.08 11.28
CA LEU A 91 -16.02 9.02 10.16
C LEU A 91 -17.00 8.59 9.06
N PRO A 92 -17.78 9.52 8.48
CA PRO A 92 -18.73 9.20 7.43
C PRO A 92 -17.99 8.75 6.16
N GLY A 93 -18.03 7.45 5.90
CA GLY A 93 -17.56 6.80 4.69
C GLY A 93 -18.30 5.48 4.53
N ARG A 94 -18.42 4.96 3.30
CA ARG A 94 -18.79 3.55 3.10
C ARG A 94 -17.82 2.72 3.96
N GLY A 95 -18.32 2.09 5.02
CA GLY A 95 -17.53 1.50 6.08
C GLY A 95 -16.42 0.55 5.57
N LEU A 96 -15.31 0.52 6.30
CA LEU A 96 -14.14 -0.35 6.08
C LEU A 96 -14.47 -1.82 6.28
#